data_AF-A0A1G0P549-F1
#
_entry.id   AF-A0A1G0P549-F1
#
_cell.length_a   1.000
_cell.length_b   1.000
_cell.length_c   1.000
_cell.angle_alpha   90.00
_cell.angle_beta   90.00
_cell.angle_gamma   90.00
#
_symmetry.space_group_name_H-M   'P 1'
#
loop_
_entity.id
_entity.type
_entity.pdbx_description
1 polymer ?
#
loop_
_entity_poly.entity_id
_entity_poly.type
_entity_poly.pdbx_seq_one_letter_code
_entity_poly.pdbx_strand_id
1 'polypeptide(L)'
;MGIYPIKKRKKMDSEFLLIEYQRLQQLHFTEKKDEEQRVNFFIAVASGAIAGIILLFQSNKFATRYIILIAEVVLLLLITIGINTLGRVAMATVQSKEIMRLRNKIQEIFAKNDTGITDYINAQIENISASSNKSSNSFLQNTTTLRFLVITINTFLIGGFICVPFIYLGKNLYCDNLLTATLIISLTILLIWIMLTKYYEILKNKLRPWKSSFYKKSL
;
A
#
# COMPACT_ATOMS: atom_id res chain seq x y z
N MET A 1 -3.40 -9.85 -24.50
CA MET A 1 -3.06 -10.94 -23.55
C MET A 1 -4.09 -12.04 -23.70
N GLY A 2 -3.75 -13.12 -24.42
CA GLY A 2 -4.66 -14.22 -24.71
C GLY A 2 -4.77 -15.21 -23.55
N ILE A 3 -6.00 -15.54 -23.14
CA ILE A 3 -6.30 -16.52 -22.11
C ILE A 3 -6.38 -17.90 -22.78
N TYR A 4 -5.31 -18.69 -22.71
CA TYR A 4 -5.32 -20.05 -23.24
C TYR A 4 -6.26 -20.97 -22.42
N PRO A 5 -7.09 -21.82 -23.07
CA PRO A 5 -7.93 -22.79 -22.39
C PRO A 5 -7.13 -24.00 -21.89
N ILE A 6 -7.32 -24.34 -20.62
CA ILE A 6 -6.69 -25.49 -19.96
C ILE A 6 -7.41 -26.76 -20.42
N LYS A 7 -6.90 -27.40 -21.49
CA LYS A 7 -7.36 -28.70 -21.99
C LYS A 7 -6.52 -29.80 -21.31
N LYS A 8 -7.19 -30.80 -20.70
CA LYS A 8 -6.68 -32.05 -20.06
C LYS A 8 -5.16 -32.13 -19.81
N ARG A 9 -4.77 -32.11 -18.52
CA ARG A 9 -3.39 -32.15 -18.01
C ARG A 9 -2.60 -33.37 -18.54
N LYS A 10 -1.88 -33.16 -19.64
CA LYS A 10 -0.55 -33.74 -19.88
C LYS A 10 0.29 -33.41 -18.63
N LYS A 11 1.17 -34.31 -18.16
CA LYS A 11 2.17 -34.02 -17.11
C LYS A 11 2.68 -32.59 -17.36
N MET A 12 2.41 -31.66 -16.43
CA MET A 12 2.97 -30.32 -16.56
C MET A 12 4.47 -30.52 -16.59
N ASP A 13 5.09 -30.09 -17.67
CA ASP A 13 6.52 -30.27 -17.88
C ASP A 13 7.26 -29.64 -16.69
N SER A 14 8.20 -30.36 -16.10
CA SER A 14 8.94 -29.88 -14.92
C SER A 14 9.64 -28.55 -15.23
N GLU A 15 10.08 -28.39 -16.48
CA GLU A 15 10.62 -27.14 -17.02
C GLU A 15 9.63 -25.98 -16.95
N PHE A 16 8.37 -26.19 -17.33
CA PHE A 16 7.34 -25.15 -17.26
C PHE A 16 7.09 -24.69 -15.81
N LEU A 17 7.01 -25.64 -14.88
CA LEU A 17 6.81 -25.33 -13.45
C LEU A 17 8.00 -24.56 -12.86
N LEU A 18 9.22 -24.86 -13.31
CA LEU A 18 10.43 -24.16 -12.88
C LEU A 18 10.46 -22.72 -13.41
N ILE A 19 10.11 -22.52 -14.68
CA ILE A 19 10.02 -21.18 -15.29
C ILE A 19 8.95 -20.34 -14.57
N GLU A 20 7.79 -20.93 -14.28
CA GLU A 20 6.71 -20.22 -13.57
C GLU A 20 7.13 -19.89 -12.13
N TYR A 21 7.88 -20.77 -11.45
CA TYR A 21 8.45 -20.49 -10.14
C TYR A 21 9.38 -19.26 -10.17
N GLN A 22 10.32 -19.22 -11.12
CA GLN A 22 11.26 -18.10 -11.28
C GLN A 22 10.52 -16.80 -11.62
N ARG A 23 9.52 -16.87 -12.51
CA ARG A 23 8.67 -15.72 -12.85
C ARG A 23 7.94 -15.17 -11.63
N LEU A 24 7.34 -16.03 -10.81
CA LEU A 24 6.66 -15.63 -9.57
C LEU A 24 7.63 -15.01 -8.56
N GLN A 25 8.85 -15.53 -8.45
CA GLN A 25 9.88 -14.98 -7.58
C GLN A 25 10.33 -13.58 -8.02
N GLN A 26 10.54 -13.38 -9.32
CA GLN A 26 10.92 -12.08 -9.87
C GLN A 26 9.80 -11.04 -9.72
N LEU A 27 8.54 -11.46 -9.94
CA LEU A 27 7.36 -10.62 -9.68
C LEU A 27 7.29 -10.18 -8.22
N HIS A 28 7.46 -11.11 -7.27
CA HIS A 28 7.47 -10.79 -5.84
C HIS A 28 8.54 -9.75 -5.48
N PHE A 29 9.76 -9.89 -6.04
CA PHE A 29 10.85 -8.97 -5.76
C PHE A 29 10.61 -7.57 -6.34
N THR A 30 10.05 -7.52 -7.55
CA THR A 30 9.72 -6.26 -8.23
C THR A 30 8.58 -5.53 -7.50
N GLU A 31 7.52 -6.24 -7.12
CA GLU A 31 6.41 -5.68 -6.34
C GLU A 31 6.87 -5.10 -5.00
N LYS A 32 7.77 -5.81 -4.29
CA LYS A 32 8.31 -5.34 -3.02
C LYS A 32 9.14 -4.05 -3.18
N LYS A 33 9.98 -3.99 -4.21
CA LYS A 33 10.79 -2.79 -4.51
C LYS A 33 9.92 -1.60 -4.87
N ASP A 34 8.88 -1.81 -5.68
CA ASP A 34 7.93 -0.76 -6.07
C ASP A 34 7.12 -0.26 -4.86
N GLU A 35 6.76 -1.15 -3.92
CA GLU A 35 6.10 -0.79 -2.67
C GLU A 35 6.98 0.14 -1.82
N GLU A 36 8.24 -0.25 -1.59
CA GLU A 36 9.21 0.53 -0.83
C GLU A 36 9.44 1.91 -1.45
N GLN A 37 9.59 1.99 -2.78
CA GLN A 37 9.78 3.26 -3.48
C GLN A 37 8.59 4.20 -3.34
N ARG A 38 7.36 3.68 -3.40
CA ARG A 38 6.14 4.50 -3.24
C ARG A 38 6.03 5.07 -1.83
N VAL A 39 6.34 4.28 -0.81
CA VAL A 39 6.32 4.73 0.58
C VAL A 39 7.41 5.78 0.80
N ASN A 40 8.63 5.55 0.31
CA ASN A 40 9.72 6.53 0.40
C ASN A 40 9.36 7.86 -0.28
N PHE A 41 8.76 7.80 -1.47
CA PHE A 41 8.26 8.99 -2.16
C PHE A 41 7.21 9.73 -1.33
N PHE A 42 6.24 9.02 -0.76
CA PHE A 42 5.22 9.64 0.09
C PHE A 42 5.82 10.31 1.32
N ILE A 43 6.76 9.65 2.01
CA ILE A 43 7.46 10.23 3.17
C ILE A 43 8.19 11.51 2.76
N ALA A 44 8.95 11.48 1.66
CA ALA A 44 9.69 12.65 1.19
C ALA A 44 8.77 13.84 0.89
N VAL A 45 7.65 13.58 0.20
CA VAL A 45 6.63 14.60 -0.10
C VAL A 45 5.98 15.14 1.17
N ALA A 46 5.60 14.26 2.11
CA ALA A 46 5.00 14.67 3.37
C ALA A 46 5.95 15.50 4.22
N SER A 47 7.21 15.08 4.36
CA SER A 47 8.25 15.82 5.09
C SER A 47 8.53 17.18 4.45
N GLY A 48 8.66 17.25 3.13
CA GLY A 48 8.86 18.50 2.40
C GLY A 48 7.69 19.47 2.57
N ALA A 49 6.46 18.96 2.50
CA ALA A 49 5.26 19.77 2.69
C ALA A 49 5.13 20.29 4.14
N ILE A 50 5.42 19.47 5.14
CA ILE A 50 5.42 19.90 6.55
C ILE A 50 6.47 20.99 6.78
N ALA A 51 7.70 20.80 6.26
CA ALA A 51 8.75 21.81 6.35
C ALA A 51 8.34 23.13 5.67
N GLY A 52 7.73 23.05 4.49
CA GLY A 52 7.19 24.21 3.78
C GLY A 52 6.12 24.96 4.58
N ILE A 53 5.20 24.24 5.22
CA ILE A 53 4.18 24.83 6.10
C ILE A 53 4.83 25.55 7.28
N ILE A 54 5.81 24.93 7.95
CA ILE A 54 6.53 25.53 9.08
C ILE A 54 7.23 26.84 8.65
N LEU A 55 7.90 26.84 7.50
CA LEU A 55 8.56 28.03 6.97
C LEU A 55 7.57 29.14 6.63
N LEU A 56 6.39 28.80 6.10
CA LEU A 56 5.34 29.79 5.85
C LEU A 56 4.85 30.44 7.15
N PHE A 57 4.68 29.66 8.22
CA PHE A 57 4.31 30.19 9.54
C PHE A 57 5.38 31.11 10.15
N GLN A 58 6.66 30.91 9.83
CA GLN A 58 7.75 31.77 10.31
C GLN A 58 7.90 33.07 9.50
N SER A 59 7.38 33.10 8.27
CA SER A 59 7.65 34.18 7.30
C SER A 59 7.14 35.57 7.76
N ASN A 60 6.15 35.67 8.64
CA ASN A 60 5.46 36.92 9.06
C ASN A 60 4.92 37.83 7.93
N LYS A 61 5.19 37.51 6.66
CA LYS A 61 4.83 38.31 5.47
C LYS A 61 3.39 38.13 5.02
N PHE A 62 2.73 37.04 5.41
CA PHE A 62 1.37 36.74 4.99
C PHE A 62 0.41 36.86 6.17
N ALA A 63 -0.82 37.32 5.89
CA ALA A 63 -1.87 37.30 6.90
C ALA A 63 -2.14 35.84 7.32
N THR A 64 -2.23 35.61 8.62
CA THR A 64 -2.36 34.28 9.24
C THR A 64 -3.48 33.44 8.61
N ARG A 65 -4.58 34.08 8.19
CA ARG A 65 -5.71 33.43 7.51
C ARG A 65 -5.32 32.75 6.19
N TYR A 66 -4.47 33.37 5.37
CA TYR A 66 -4.03 32.79 4.09
C TYR A 66 -3.07 31.62 4.31
N ILE A 67 -2.18 31.72 5.30
CA ILE A 67 -1.26 30.63 5.63
C ILE A 67 -2.04 29.39 6.08
N ILE A 68 -3.08 29.57 6.91
CA ILE A 68 -3.93 28.48 7.39
C ILE A 68 -4.66 27.80 6.22
N LEU A 69 -5.25 28.58 5.31
CA LEU A 69 -5.96 28.04 4.15
C LEU A 69 -5.01 27.24 3.24
N ILE A 70 -3.81 27.75 2.98
CA ILE A 70 -2.79 27.03 2.21
C ILE A 70 -2.40 25.73 2.92
N ALA A 71 -2.18 25.78 4.23
CA ALA A 71 -1.84 24.59 5.03
C ALA A 71 -2.95 23.53 4.98
N GLU A 72 -4.22 23.92 5.06
CA GLU A 72 -5.36 23.01 4.95
C GLU A 72 -5.43 22.33 3.58
N VAL A 73 -5.26 23.10 2.50
CA VAL A 73 -5.26 22.55 1.14
C VAL A 73 -4.11 21.56 0.96
N VAL A 74 -2.91 21.90 1.44
CA VAL A 74 -1.74 21.01 1.38
C VAL A 74 -1.97 19.75 2.21
N LEU A 75 -2.50 19.86 3.42
CA LEU A 75 -2.84 18.71 4.27
C LEU A 75 -3.86 17.78 3.58
N LEU A 76 -4.89 18.34 2.96
CA LEU A 76 -5.90 17.56 2.23
C LEU A 76 -5.31 16.81 1.03
N LEU A 77 -4.39 17.45 0.29
CA LEU A 77 -3.64 16.78 -0.79
C LEU A 77 -2.78 15.64 -0.25
N LEU A 78 -2.03 15.87 0.84
CA LEU A 78 -1.20 14.84 1.46
C LEU A 78 -2.02 13.66 1.96
N ILE A 79 -3.18 13.91 2.60
CA ILE A 79 -4.12 12.88 3.03
C ILE A 79 -4.55 12.04 1.82
N THR A 80 -4.92 12.69 0.70
CA THR A 80 -5.34 12.00 -0.53
C THR A 80 -4.23 11.12 -1.11
N ILE A 81 -3.00 11.62 -1.16
CA ILE A 81 -1.82 10.87 -1.63
C ILE A 81 -1.53 9.69 -0.69
N GLY A 82 -1.56 9.93 0.62
CA GLY A 82 -1.27 8.93 1.63
C GLY A 82 -2.27 7.79 1.65
N ILE A 83 -3.55 8.09 1.38
CA ILE A 83 -4.60 7.08 1.18
C ILE A 83 -4.34 6.22 -0.05
N ASN A 84 -4.01 6.84 -1.18
CA ASN A 84 -3.73 6.11 -2.41
C ASN A 84 -2.52 5.18 -2.22
N THR A 85 -1.51 5.69 -1.52
CA THR A 85 -0.32 4.91 -1.13
C THR A 85 -0.71 3.74 -0.22
N LEU A 86 -1.53 3.97 0.80
CA LEU A 86 -2.00 2.92 1.70
C LEU A 86 -2.80 1.84 0.97
N GLY A 87 -3.69 2.23 0.06
CA GLY A 87 -4.46 1.32 -0.78
C GLY A 87 -3.56 0.43 -1.63
N ARG A 88 -2.53 1.00 -2.25
CA ARG A 88 -1.56 0.28 -3.08
C ARG A 88 -0.67 -0.66 -2.25
N VAL A 89 -0.16 -0.21 -1.12
CA VAL A 89 0.60 -1.04 -0.16
C VAL A 89 -0.25 -2.24 0.30
N ALA A 90 -1.52 -2.00 0.64
CA ALA A 90 -2.43 -3.06 1.04
C ALA A 90 -2.80 -4.02 -0.11
N MET A 91 -2.77 -3.56 -1.37
CA MET A 91 -2.91 -4.43 -2.54
C MET A 91 -1.67 -5.29 -2.75
N ALA A 92 -0.48 -4.69 -2.74
CA ALA A 92 0.81 -5.38 -2.87
C ALA A 92 0.97 -6.48 -1.81
N THR A 93 0.62 -6.21 -0.55
CA THR A 93 0.66 -7.22 0.52
C THR A 93 -0.21 -8.45 0.21
N VAL A 94 -1.36 -8.26 -0.45
CA VAL A 94 -2.26 -9.37 -0.79
C VAL A 94 -1.76 -10.14 -2.01
N GLN A 95 -1.32 -9.44 -3.06
CA GLN A 95 -0.71 -10.07 -4.24
C GLN A 95 0.52 -10.88 -3.84
N SER A 96 1.37 -10.32 -2.99
CA SER A 96 2.52 -10.98 -2.40
C SER A 96 2.17 -12.27 -1.66
N LYS A 97 1.08 -12.29 -0.86
CA LYS A 97 0.58 -13.52 -0.20
C LYS A 97 0.06 -14.56 -1.20
N GLU A 98 -0.58 -14.14 -2.28
CA GLU A 98 -1.05 -15.04 -3.33
C GLU A 98 0.11 -15.66 -4.12
N ILE A 99 1.08 -14.84 -4.51
CA ILE A 99 2.32 -15.28 -5.16
C ILE A 99 3.04 -16.29 -4.27
N MET A 100 3.15 -16.02 -2.97
CA MET A 100 3.76 -16.94 -2.01
C MET A 100 3.00 -18.27 -1.91
N ARG A 101 1.66 -18.25 -1.92
CA ARG A 101 0.85 -19.48 -1.94
C ARG A 101 1.05 -20.30 -3.22
N LEU A 102 1.11 -19.65 -4.38
CA LEU A 102 1.36 -20.34 -5.65
C LEU A 102 2.77 -20.93 -5.68
N ARG A 103 3.76 -20.18 -5.22
CA ARG A 103 5.14 -20.64 -5.08
C ARG A 103 5.25 -21.88 -4.19
N ASN A 104 4.60 -21.87 -3.02
CA ASN A 104 4.60 -23.00 -2.11
C ASN A 104 3.91 -24.24 -2.72
N LYS A 105 2.85 -24.06 -3.52
CA LYS A 105 2.22 -25.17 -4.25
C LYS A 105 3.16 -25.78 -5.28
N ILE A 106 3.90 -24.96 -6.03
CA ILE A 106 4.87 -25.45 -7.00
C ILE A 106 6.00 -26.23 -6.28
N GLN A 107 6.47 -25.72 -5.14
CA GLN A 107 7.45 -26.43 -4.29
C GLN A 107 6.92 -27.78 -3.81
N GLU A 108 5.68 -27.85 -3.35
CA GLU A 108 5.06 -29.09 -2.91
C GLU A 108 4.95 -30.11 -4.07
N ILE A 109 4.69 -29.63 -5.30
CA ILE A 109 4.67 -30.48 -6.50
C ILE A 109 6.07 -31.02 -6.81
N PHE A 110 7.12 -30.20 -6.71
CA PHE A 110 8.49 -30.68 -6.92
C PHE A 110 8.95 -31.63 -5.82
N ALA A 111 8.68 -31.32 -4.55
CA ALA A 111 9.03 -32.18 -3.41
C ALA A 111 8.43 -33.59 -3.52
N LYS A 112 7.27 -33.75 -4.18
CA LYS A 112 6.61 -35.05 -4.38
C LYS A 112 7.08 -35.80 -5.62
N ASN A 113 7.61 -35.11 -6.63
CA ASN A 113 7.87 -35.71 -7.95
C ASN A 113 9.36 -35.72 -8.34
N ASP A 114 10.18 -34.83 -7.79
CA ASP A 114 11.59 -34.66 -8.16
C ASP A 114 12.40 -34.02 -7.00
N THR A 115 13.16 -34.84 -6.28
CA THR A 115 13.98 -34.39 -5.15
C THR A 115 15.16 -33.52 -5.59
N GLY A 116 15.73 -33.74 -6.79
CA GLY A 116 16.87 -32.96 -7.29
C GLY A 116 16.53 -31.49 -7.57
N ILE A 117 15.33 -31.22 -8.06
CA ILE A 117 14.84 -29.86 -8.27
C ILE A 117 14.51 -29.17 -6.93
N THR A 118 14.10 -29.95 -5.93
CA THR A 118 13.78 -29.42 -4.59
C THR A 118 15.02 -28.85 -3.90
N ASP A 119 16.15 -29.53 -4.00
CA ASP A 119 17.44 -29.06 -3.45
C ASP A 119 17.92 -27.78 -4.13
N TYR A 120 17.77 -27.70 -5.46
CA TYR A 120 18.05 -26.47 -6.21
C TYR A 120 17.20 -25.29 -5.75
N ILE A 121 15.89 -25.51 -5.55
CA ILE A 121 14.98 -24.48 -5.04
C ILE A 121 15.36 -24.04 -3.62
N ASN A 122 15.70 -24.98 -2.74
CA ASN A 122 16.11 -24.68 -1.37
C ASN A 122 17.41 -23.87 -1.33
N ALA A 123 18.41 -24.24 -2.14
CA ALA A 123 19.66 -23.49 -2.28
C ALA A 123 19.41 -22.07 -2.81
N GLN A 124 18.47 -21.88 -3.73
CA GLN A 124 18.09 -20.53 -4.17
C GLN A 124 17.44 -19.70 -3.06
N ILE A 125 16.57 -20.30 -2.25
CA ILE A 125 15.94 -19.61 -1.11
C ILE A 125 17.01 -19.17 -0.10
N GLU A 126 17.96 -20.05 0.20
CA GLU A 126 19.06 -19.77 1.13
C GLU A 126 19.99 -18.66 0.64
N ASN A 127 20.31 -18.65 -0.65
CA ASN A 127 21.07 -17.57 -1.27
C ASN A 127 20.33 -16.22 -1.22
N ILE A 128 19.01 -16.23 -1.40
CA ILE A 128 18.20 -15.02 -1.33
C ILE A 128 18.09 -14.51 0.10
N SER A 129 17.87 -15.39 1.08
CA SER A 129 17.82 -15.00 2.49
C SER A 129 19.19 -14.49 2.98
N ALA A 130 20.29 -15.09 2.52
CA ALA A 130 21.65 -14.59 2.78
C ALA A 130 21.90 -13.21 2.16
N SER A 131 21.44 -12.97 0.93
CA SER A 131 21.53 -11.65 0.28
C SER A 131 20.67 -10.58 0.99
N SER A 132 19.49 -10.99 1.46
CA SER A 132 18.54 -10.14 2.20
C SER A 132 19.09 -9.74 3.57
N ASN A 133 19.83 -10.63 4.24
CA ASN A 133 20.45 -10.35 5.53
C ASN A 133 21.67 -9.42 5.42
N LYS A 134 22.34 -9.37 4.26
CA LYS A 134 23.46 -8.42 4.03
C LYS A 134 22.99 -7.00 3.69
N SER A 135 21.75 -6.79 3.21
CA SER A 135 21.16 -5.45 3.01
C SER A 135 20.38 -4.99 4.25
N SER A 136 21.02 -5.03 5.42
CA SER A 136 20.45 -4.83 6.76
C SER A 136 20.01 -3.39 7.10
N ASN A 137 19.55 -2.60 6.14
CA ASN A 137 18.64 -1.49 6.43
C ASN A 137 17.21 -2.05 6.57
N SER A 138 17.04 -2.88 7.60
CA SER A 138 15.90 -3.77 7.90
C SER A 138 14.59 -3.06 8.25
N PHE A 139 14.56 -1.74 8.29
CA PHE A 139 13.36 -0.97 8.66
C PHE A 139 12.27 -0.99 7.58
N LEU A 140 12.66 -1.07 6.29
CA LEU A 140 11.75 -0.97 5.14
C LEU A 140 11.29 -2.33 4.58
N GLN A 141 11.97 -3.44 4.89
CA GLN A 141 11.65 -4.74 4.28
C GLN A 141 10.40 -5.45 4.86
N ASN A 142 9.89 -4.99 6.01
CA ASN A 142 8.64 -5.48 6.55
C ASN A 142 7.49 -4.68 5.96
N THR A 143 6.74 -5.27 5.05
CA THR A 143 5.52 -4.66 4.47
C THR A 143 4.50 -4.25 5.55
N THR A 144 4.52 -4.94 6.69
CA THR A 144 3.77 -4.55 7.90
C THR A 144 4.27 -3.23 8.48
N THR A 145 5.58 -3.01 8.62
CA THR A 145 6.14 -1.75 9.16
C THR A 145 5.86 -0.59 8.21
N LEU A 146 6.02 -0.78 6.90
CA LEU A 146 5.65 0.22 5.89
C LEU A 146 4.18 0.63 5.98
N ARG A 147 3.29 -0.36 6.07
CA ARG A 147 1.85 -0.10 6.21
C ARG A 147 1.53 0.68 7.49
N PHE A 148 2.10 0.29 8.63
CA PHE A 148 1.90 1.00 9.90
C PHE A 148 2.43 2.42 9.81
N LEU A 149 3.58 2.64 9.18
CA LEU A 149 4.15 3.97 8.99
C LEU A 149 3.21 4.87 8.17
N VAL A 150 2.69 4.39 7.04
CA VAL A 150 1.74 5.15 6.21
C VAL A 150 0.45 5.45 6.97
N ILE A 151 -0.05 4.50 7.77
CA ILE A 151 -1.22 4.70 8.64
C ILE A 151 -0.92 5.79 9.68
N THR A 152 0.22 5.73 10.38
CA THR A 152 0.59 6.70 11.40
C THR A 152 0.70 8.11 10.81
N ILE A 153 1.37 8.27 9.67
CA ILE A 153 1.47 9.56 8.98
C ILE A 153 0.08 10.08 8.60
N ASN A 154 -0.78 9.24 8.00
CA ASN A 154 -2.13 9.66 7.63
C ASN A 154 -2.97 10.06 8.85
N THR A 155 -2.92 9.31 9.94
CA THR A 155 -3.63 9.65 11.18
C THR A 155 -3.16 11.00 11.73
N PHE A 156 -1.84 11.26 11.70
CA PHE A 156 -1.29 12.54 12.10
C PHE A 156 -1.75 13.68 11.19
N LEU A 157 -1.75 13.48 9.87
CA LEU A 157 -2.22 14.46 8.89
C LEU A 157 -3.71 14.78 9.07
N ILE A 158 -4.55 13.76 9.29
CA ILE A 158 -5.98 13.92 9.57
C ILE A 158 -6.18 14.69 10.88
N GLY A 159 -5.44 14.33 11.94
CA GLY A 159 -5.45 15.07 13.20
C GLY A 159 -5.08 16.53 13.02
N GLY A 160 -4.01 16.82 12.27
CA GLY A 160 -3.61 18.18 11.92
C GLY A 160 -4.68 18.94 11.15
N PHE A 161 -5.30 18.30 10.15
CA PHE A 161 -6.39 18.89 9.36
C PHE A 161 -7.61 19.26 10.21
N ILE A 162 -7.91 18.49 11.26
CA ILE A 162 -9.02 18.79 12.19
C ILE A 162 -8.60 19.86 13.22
N CYS A 163 -7.41 19.72 13.81
CA CYS A 163 -6.97 20.57 14.92
C CYS A 163 -6.63 22.01 14.49
N VAL A 164 -5.99 22.23 13.34
CA VAL A 164 -5.58 23.56 12.86
C VAL A 164 -6.76 24.53 12.78
N PRO A 165 -7.88 24.21 12.09
CA PRO A 165 -9.07 25.05 12.08
C PRO A 165 -9.71 25.15 13.47
N PHE A 166 -9.77 24.07 14.25
CA PHE A 166 -10.41 24.11 15.58
C PHE A 166 -9.72 25.09 16.54
N ILE A 167 -8.38 25.13 16.54
CA ILE A 167 -7.57 26.06 17.34
C ILE A 167 -7.76 27.51 16.85
N TYR A 168 -7.87 27.72 15.55
CA TYR A 168 -8.07 29.05 14.97
C TYR A 168 -9.48 29.59 15.24
N LEU A 169 -10.50 28.74 15.06
CA LEU A 169 -11.92 29.09 15.25
C LEU A 169 -12.24 29.27 16.74
N GLY A 170 -11.64 28.47 17.62
CA GLY A 170 -11.80 28.58 19.08
C GLY A 170 -11.30 29.90 19.66
N LYS A 171 -10.36 30.59 18.99
CA LYS A 171 -9.94 31.95 19.36
C LYS A 171 -10.91 33.04 18.90
N ASN A 172 -11.76 32.77 17.91
CA ASN A 172 -12.66 33.75 17.27
C ASN A 172 -14.12 33.26 17.30
N LEU A 173 -14.65 32.91 18.47
CA LEU A 173 -16.03 32.43 18.66
C LEU A 173 -17.08 33.55 18.44
N TYR A 174 -17.31 33.93 17.18
CA TYR A 174 -18.54 34.61 16.72
C TYR A 174 -19.02 33.95 15.41
N CYS A 175 -20.34 33.94 15.21
CA CYS A 175 -21.15 33.06 14.34
C CYS A 175 -20.64 32.68 12.94
N ASP A 176 -19.78 33.46 12.29
CA ASP A 176 -19.28 33.16 10.93
C ASP A 176 -18.37 31.93 10.86
N ASN A 177 -17.77 31.58 12.01
CA ASN A 177 -16.84 30.45 12.13
C ASN A 177 -17.53 29.08 12.29
N LEU A 178 -18.83 29.07 12.57
CA LEU A 178 -19.61 27.83 12.69
C LEU A 178 -19.79 27.16 11.32
N LEU A 179 -19.97 27.95 10.26
CA LEU A 179 -20.21 27.45 8.91
C LEU A 179 -18.94 26.85 8.29
N THR A 180 -17.78 27.44 8.57
CA THR A 180 -16.48 26.85 8.21
C THR A 180 -16.20 25.58 9.01
N ALA A 181 -16.53 25.53 10.30
CA ALA A 181 -16.38 24.33 11.12
C ALA A 181 -17.25 23.18 10.59
N THR A 182 -18.52 23.45 10.27
CA THR A 182 -19.43 22.42 9.72
C THR A 182 -19.00 21.96 8.35
N LEU A 183 -18.48 22.84 7.48
CA LEU A 183 -17.89 22.45 6.20
C LEU A 183 -16.68 21.53 6.38
N ILE A 184 -15.77 21.85 7.30
CA ILE A 184 -14.57 21.03 7.54
C ILE A 184 -14.96 19.66 8.13
N ILE A 185 -15.91 19.63 9.07
CA ILE A 185 -16.43 18.38 9.64
C ILE A 185 -17.14 17.54 8.57
N SER A 186 -17.95 18.15 7.71
CA SER A 186 -18.65 17.41 6.65
C SER A 186 -17.69 16.91 5.57
N LEU A 187 -16.64 17.66 5.23
CA LEU A 187 -15.61 17.25 4.28
C LEU A 187 -14.71 16.15 4.86
N THR A 188 -14.38 16.19 6.16
CA THR A 188 -13.68 15.09 6.83
C THR A 188 -14.52 13.82 6.90
N ILE A 189 -15.81 13.91 7.25
CA ILE A 189 -16.73 12.77 7.25
C ILE A 189 -16.83 12.17 5.84
N LEU A 190 -16.96 13.00 4.81
CA LEU A 190 -16.99 12.55 3.41
C LEU A 190 -15.68 11.83 3.04
N LEU A 191 -14.53 12.38 3.40
CA LEU A 191 -13.23 11.73 3.16
C LEU A 191 -13.15 10.38 3.86
N ILE A 192 -13.50 10.32 5.15
CA ILE A 192 -13.54 9.06 5.93
C ILE A 192 -14.48 8.06 5.26
N TRP A 193 -15.64 8.48 4.78
CA TRP A 193 -16.60 7.62 4.10
C TRP A 193 -16.06 7.10 2.76
N ILE A 194 -15.40 7.95 1.95
CA ILE A 194 -14.71 7.55 0.72
C ILE A 194 -13.59 6.54 1.04
N MET A 195 -12.88 6.72 2.16
CA MET A 195 -11.87 5.76 2.61
C MET A 195 -12.47 4.42 2.97
N LEU A 196 -13.53 4.42 3.79
CA LEU A 196 -14.20 3.21 4.23
C LEU A 196 -14.80 2.46 3.04
N THR A 197 -15.42 3.16 2.09
CA THR A 197 -16.01 2.53 0.89
C THR A 197 -14.94 1.92 -0.01
N LYS A 198 -13.86 2.65 -0.34
CA LYS A 198 -12.75 2.06 -1.13
C LYS A 198 -12.08 0.90 -0.41
N TYR A 199 -11.85 1.04 0.89
CA TYR A 199 -11.28 -0.04 1.70
C TYR A 199 -12.20 -1.28 1.72
N TYR A 200 -13.51 -1.06 1.86
CA TYR A 200 -14.52 -2.11 1.85
C TYR A 200 -14.64 -2.79 0.47
N GLU A 201 -14.59 -2.05 -0.64
CA GLU A 201 -14.56 -2.64 -1.98
C GLU A 201 -13.32 -3.50 -2.20
N ILE A 202 -12.16 -3.03 -1.75
CA ILE A 202 -10.92 -3.81 -1.79
C ILE A 202 -11.10 -5.09 -0.98
N LEU A 203 -11.70 -5.03 0.21
CA LEU A 203 -11.98 -6.21 1.05
C LEU A 203 -13.00 -7.16 0.42
N LYS A 204 -14.08 -6.63 -0.15
CA LYS A 204 -15.18 -7.40 -0.76
C LYS A 204 -14.73 -8.12 -2.03
N ASN A 205 -13.95 -7.45 -2.88
CA ASN A 205 -13.36 -8.07 -4.08
C ASN A 205 -12.33 -9.15 -3.71
N LYS A 206 -11.71 -9.06 -2.52
CA LYS A 206 -10.76 -10.06 -1.99
C LYS A 206 -11.41 -11.23 -1.26
N LEU A 207 -12.56 -11.01 -0.61
CA LEU A 207 -13.34 -12.06 0.05
C LEU A 207 -14.20 -12.88 -0.91
N ARG A 208 -14.36 -12.44 -2.18
CA ARG A 208 -14.85 -13.35 -3.21
C ARG A 208 -13.77 -14.41 -3.44
N PRO A 209 -13.98 -15.66 -3.02
CA PRO A 209 -13.04 -16.71 -3.36
C PRO A 209 -12.92 -16.74 -4.89
N TRP A 210 -11.70 -16.88 -5.38
CA TRP A 210 -11.34 -17.14 -6.79
C TRP A 210 -11.92 -18.47 -7.33
N LYS A 211 -13.02 -18.95 -6.74
CA LYS A 211 -13.71 -20.21 -7.03
C LYS A 211 -14.39 -20.22 -8.39
N SER A 212 -14.59 -19.08 -9.05
CA SER A 212 -15.39 -19.02 -10.29
C SER A 212 -14.60 -19.07 -11.60
N SER A 213 -13.30 -18.77 -11.64
CA SER A 213 -12.53 -18.83 -12.90
C SER A 213 -11.91 -20.21 -13.18
N PHE A 214 -11.61 -20.99 -12.14
CA PHE A 214 -11.09 -22.36 -12.31
C PHE A 214 -12.18 -23.42 -12.52
N TYR A 215 -13.40 -23.22 -12.01
CA TYR A 215 -14.48 -24.21 -12.14
C TYR A 215 -15.38 -24.04 -13.38
N LYS A 216 -15.31 -22.91 -14.10
CA LYS A 216 -16.13 -22.68 -15.31
C LYS A 216 -15.53 -23.20 -16.62
N LYS A 217 -14.38 -23.89 -16.58
CA LYS A 217 -13.75 -24.49 -17.77
C LYS A 217 -13.70 -26.03 -17.73
N SER A 218 -14.42 -26.67 -16.80
CA SER A 218 -14.46 -28.13 -16.66
C SER A 218 -15.86 -28.77 -16.69
N LEU A 219 -16.86 -28.02 -17.14
CA LEU A 219 -18.17 -28.53 -17.59
C LEU A 219 -18.32 -28.11 -19.05
#